data_AF-A0A349JPH4-F1
#
_entry.id   AF-A0A349JPH4-F1
#
_cell.length_a   1.000
_cell.length_b   1.000
_cell.length_c   1.000
_cell.angle_alpha   90.00
_cell.angle_beta   90.00
_cell.angle_gamma   90.00
#
_symmetry.space_group_name_H-M   'P 1'
#
loop_
_entity.id
_entity.type
_entity.pdbx_description
1 polymer ?
#
loop_
_entity_poly.entity_id
_entity_poly.type
_entity_poly.pdbx_seq_one_letter_code
_entity_poly.pdbx_strand_id
1 'polypeptide(L)'
;MNNNRLKAHAISALVTLALTAALFIYSPATAQNTPTNSRAPGPTTAATTGPTAPPETSKATLKNPPNADKSTEVVVGFYLTNLGRINQSDETFDVSGYLSATWKDRRLAFDPKAIGDREMRYSSEKIWEPALTIVNSQSAAKKGAVELTAQPDGTVNYLELINATVSSDLDLRKFPFDSQTAKVVLESLSSDERRIVLKTDSKLTGYSTDSFLSLSEWQILGFKSTVTTQKFELENKTYSRYTFELKLKRNHEFYIFKVFIPLLLITLLSWATFWFDANAAFSTQMSVGMTSTLTAITFNFTVANALPRLSYLTLLDAYIFICYIFFFLSIIANVTVHCLLNNHKNPDFTSGMIQKFRWMFPLAFILFQGIVMTVFLGS
;
A
#
# COMPACT_ATOMS: atom_id res chain seq x y z
N MET A 1 14.29 12.84 -26.51
CA MET A 1 15.30 12.32 -25.55
C MET A 1 16.05 13.38 -24.74
N ASN A 2 15.85 14.70 -24.92
CA ASN A 2 16.63 15.73 -24.23
C ASN A 2 16.01 16.25 -22.90
N ASN A 3 14.71 16.04 -22.67
CA ASN A 3 14.00 16.63 -21.52
C ASN A 3 14.14 15.82 -20.21
N ASN A 4 14.41 14.52 -20.30
CA ASN A 4 14.59 13.67 -19.11
C ASN A 4 16.00 13.82 -18.49
N ARG A 5 17.01 14.20 -19.29
CA ARG A 5 18.37 14.46 -18.80
C ARG A 5 18.47 15.78 -18.02
N LEU A 6 17.76 16.82 -18.45
CA LEU A 6 17.70 18.09 -17.72
C LEU A 6 17.00 17.95 -16.36
N LYS A 7 15.91 17.18 -16.30
CA LYS A 7 15.19 16.87 -15.06
C LYS A 7 16.03 16.02 -14.09
N ALA A 8 16.78 15.04 -14.60
CA ALA A 8 17.69 14.23 -13.79
C ALA A 8 18.86 15.03 -13.20
N HIS A 9 19.40 16.01 -13.94
CA HIS A 9 20.47 16.87 -13.42
C HIS A 9 19.98 17.87 -12.36
N ALA A 10 18.76 18.40 -12.47
CA ALA A 10 18.20 19.28 -11.44
C ALA A 10 17.95 18.54 -10.11
N ILE A 11 17.47 17.29 -10.18
CA ILE A 11 17.24 16.44 -8.99
C ILE A 11 18.57 15.98 -8.40
N SER A 12 19.56 15.64 -9.24
CA SER A 12 20.91 15.28 -8.78
C SER A 12 21.61 16.45 -8.08
N ALA A 13 21.49 17.68 -8.57
CA ALA A 13 22.11 18.85 -7.95
C ALA A 13 21.52 19.17 -6.56
N LEU A 14 20.24 18.88 -6.36
CA LEU A 14 19.55 19.04 -5.07
C LEU A 14 19.92 17.95 -4.04
N VAL A 15 20.18 16.72 -4.50
CA VAL A 15 20.57 15.59 -3.63
C VAL A 15 22.04 15.68 -3.21
N THR A 16 22.94 16.14 -4.10
CA THR A 16 24.37 16.26 -3.79
C THR A 16 24.67 17.37 -2.78
N LEU A 17 23.83 18.42 -2.70
CA LEU A 17 23.95 19.48 -1.70
C LEU A 17 23.50 19.02 -0.29
N ALA A 18 22.67 17.98 -0.20
CA ALA A 18 22.14 17.46 1.07
C ALA A 18 23.04 16.39 1.70
N LEU A 19 23.79 15.63 0.90
CA LEU A 19 24.64 14.52 1.36
C LEU A 19 25.96 14.97 2.00
N THR A 20 26.45 16.19 1.73
CA THR A 20 27.68 16.73 2.34
C THR A 20 27.48 17.27 3.76
N ALA A 21 26.24 17.37 4.24
CA ALA A 21 25.93 17.84 5.60
C ALA A 21 25.72 16.71 6.64
N ALA A 22 25.66 15.44 6.21
CA ALA A 22 25.24 14.33 7.07
C ALA A 22 26.36 13.37 7.53
N LEU A 23 27.64 13.69 7.27
CA LEU A 23 28.77 12.79 7.55
C LEU A 23 29.47 12.97 8.90
N PHE A 24 28.87 13.69 9.85
CA PHE A 24 29.32 13.67 11.23
C PHE A 24 28.21 13.16 12.14
N ILE A 25 28.55 12.10 12.89
CA ILE A 25 27.79 11.43 13.96
C ILE A 25 27.03 10.17 13.50
N TYR A 26 27.74 9.04 13.44
CA TYR A 26 27.19 7.74 13.84
C TYR A 26 28.31 6.83 14.34
N SER A 27 28.13 6.24 15.53
CA SER A 27 28.90 5.13 16.08
C SER A 27 27.93 4.22 16.85
N PRO A 28 27.85 2.91 16.56
CA PRO A 28 27.01 1.99 17.32
C PRO A 28 27.82 1.08 18.25
N ALA A 29 27.33 0.90 19.47
CA ALA A 29 27.78 -0.09 20.43
C ALA A 29 27.05 -1.43 20.22
N THR A 30 27.80 -2.53 20.23
CA THR A 30 27.32 -3.91 20.19
C THR A 30 27.28 -4.50 21.61
N ALA A 31 26.23 -5.27 21.92
CA ALA A 31 26.22 -6.18 23.06
C ALA A 31 25.47 -7.47 22.67
N GLN A 32 26.21 -8.58 22.61
CA GLN A 32 25.71 -9.95 22.56
C GLN A 32 25.86 -10.55 23.96
N ASN A 33 24.84 -11.22 24.47
CA ASN A 33 24.94 -12.12 25.61
C ASN A 33 24.32 -13.48 25.24
N THR A 34 25.15 -14.51 25.32
CA THR A 34 24.78 -15.92 25.40
C THR A 34 24.82 -16.34 26.88
N PRO A 35 24.06 -17.37 27.29
CA PRO A 35 24.80 -18.48 27.90
C PRO A 35 24.27 -19.88 27.54
N THR A 36 25.24 -20.80 27.51
CA THR A 36 25.18 -22.25 27.32
C THR A 36 24.99 -23.01 28.63
N ASN A 37 24.19 -24.11 28.59
CA ASN A 37 24.32 -25.38 29.34
C ASN A 37 23.08 -26.25 29.00
N SER A 38 23.02 -27.58 29.05
CA SER A 38 23.95 -28.70 29.21
C SER A 38 23.14 -30.01 28.97
N ARG A 39 23.67 -30.93 28.15
CA ARG A 39 23.62 -32.43 28.17
C ARG A 39 22.40 -33.21 28.74
N ALA A 40 21.71 -33.96 27.84
CA ALA A 40 21.26 -35.40 27.79
C ALA A 40 20.92 -36.20 29.09
N PRO A 41 20.00 -37.23 29.10
CA PRO A 41 19.93 -38.37 28.15
C PRO A 41 18.52 -38.95 27.79
N GLY A 42 18.46 -39.86 26.80
CA GLY A 42 17.27 -40.66 26.42
C GLY A 42 16.92 -41.80 27.40
N PRO A 43 15.80 -42.54 27.22
CA PRO A 43 15.80 -43.72 26.33
C PRO A 43 14.47 -44.12 25.61
N THR A 44 14.65 -44.86 24.50
CA THR A 44 13.98 -46.06 23.93
C THR A 44 12.48 -46.43 24.19
N THR A 45 11.80 -46.74 23.06
CA THR A 45 10.68 -47.72 22.80
C THR A 45 9.32 -47.62 23.52
N ALA A 46 8.23 -47.60 22.74
CA ALA A 46 7.34 -48.76 22.56
C ALA A 46 6.19 -48.44 21.57
N ALA A 47 5.95 -49.35 20.64
CA ALA A 47 4.73 -49.38 19.83
C ALA A 47 3.56 -49.87 20.69
N THR A 48 2.38 -49.28 20.52
CA THR A 48 1.13 -49.84 21.06
C THR A 48 0.05 -49.74 19.99
N THR A 49 -0.33 -50.91 19.49
CA THR A 49 -1.47 -51.15 18.62
C THR A 49 -2.76 -51.02 19.43
N GLY A 50 -3.65 -50.12 18.99
CA GLY A 50 -5.05 -50.01 19.44
C GLY A 50 -6.02 -50.49 18.35
N PRO A 51 -7.23 -50.92 18.70
CA PRO A 51 -8.02 -51.85 17.90
C PRO A 51 -8.75 -51.21 16.72
N THR A 52 -8.80 -51.98 15.64
CA THR A 52 -9.48 -51.76 14.36
C THR A 52 -10.97 -51.46 14.54
N ALA A 53 -11.40 -50.28 14.08
CA ALA A 53 -12.82 -49.96 13.89
C ALA A 53 -13.42 -50.72 12.68
N PRO A 54 -14.73 -51.01 12.64
CA PRO A 54 -15.34 -51.81 11.59
C PRO A 54 -15.31 -51.08 10.23
N PRO A 55 -15.30 -51.78 9.10
CA PRO A 55 -15.18 -51.16 7.79
C PRO A 55 -16.46 -50.41 7.43
N GLU A 56 -16.42 -49.08 7.53
CA GLU A 56 -17.32 -48.22 6.77
C GLU A 56 -17.12 -48.54 5.29
N THR A 57 -18.23 -48.73 4.58
CA THR A 57 -18.25 -48.95 3.14
C THR A 57 -17.68 -47.70 2.45
N SER A 58 -16.38 -47.77 2.14
CA SER A 58 -15.61 -46.74 1.44
C SER A 58 -16.24 -46.45 0.08
N LYS A 59 -17.09 -45.43 0.03
CA LYS A 59 -17.32 -44.72 -1.23
C LYS A 59 -15.98 -44.09 -1.61
N ALA A 60 -15.37 -44.61 -2.67
CA ALA A 60 -14.06 -44.18 -3.15
C ALA A 60 -13.96 -42.66 -3.21
N THR A 61 -12.89 -42.12 -2.64
CA THR A 61 -12.60 -40.69 -2.58
C THR A 61 -12.39 -40.15 -3.99
N LEU A 62 -13.20 -39.19 -4.41
CA LEU A 62 -13.14 -38.64 -5.77
C LEU A 62 -12.11 -37.52 -5.85
N LYS A 63 -10.82 -37.85 -5.79
CA LYS A 63 -9.72 -36.86 -5.76
C LYS A 63 -9.14 -36.44 -7.10
N ASN A 64 -9.59 -37.03 -8.19
CA ASN A 64 -9.15 -36.64 -9.53
C ASN A 64 -10.09 -35.60 -10.14
N PRO A 65 -9.60 -34.71 -11.02
CA PRO A 65 -10.43 -33.75 -11.73
C PRO A 65 -11.65 -34.40 -12.41
N PRO A 66 -12.80 -33.71 -12.51
CA PRO A 66 -14.04 -34.26 -13.08
C PRO A 66 -13.89 -34.73 -14.52
N ASN A 67 -13.12 -34.00 -15.32
CA ASN A 67 -12.88 -34.31 -16.72
C ASN A 67 -11.45 -34.82 -16.92
N ALA A 68 -11.30 -36.14 -16.97
CA ALA A 68 -10.01 -36.80 -17.21
C ALA A 68 -9.52 -36.71 -18.66
N ASP A 69 -10.24 -36.03 -19.55
CA ASP A 69 -9.88 -35.81 -20.97
C ASP A 69 -9.92 -34.34 -21.41
N LYS A 70 -10.75 -33.49 -20.79
CA LYS A 70 -11.01 -32.09 -21.18
C LYS A 70 -10.79 -31.12 -20.02
N SER A 71 -10.47 -29.86 -20.32
CA SER A 71 -10.36 -28.83 -19.30
C SER A 71 -11.64 -28.65 -18.51
N THR A 72 -11.51 -28.61 -17.18
CA THR A 72 -12.59 -28.25 -16.26
C THR A 72 -12.68 -26.73 -16.22
N GLU A 73 -13.84 -26.21 -16.59
CA GLU A 73 -14.13 -24.79 -16.42
C GLU A 73 -14.55 -24.55 -14.96
N VAL A 74 -13.90 -23.58 -14.32
CA VAL A 74 -14.18 -23.19 -12.95
C VAL A 74 -14.53 -21.72 -12.96
N VAL A 75 -15.78 -21.41 -12.62
CA VAL A 75 -16.22 -20.02 -12.44
C VAL A 75 -15.78 -19.58 -11.06
N VAL A 76 -15.02 -18.50 -10.97
CA VAL A 76 -14.51 -17.96 -9.71
C VAL A 76 -14.99 -16.54 -9.48
N GLY A 77 -15.18 -16.20 -8.21
CA GLY A 77 -15.48 -14.86 -7.75
C GLY A 77 -14.86 -14.60 -6.40
N PHE A 78 -14.51 -13.35 -6.16
CA PHE A 78 -14.03 -12.89 -4.86
C PHE A 78 -14.97 -11.81 -4.35
N TYR A 79 -15.55 -12.05 -3.18
CA TYR A 79 -16.41 -11.09 -2.51
C TYR A 79 -15.69 -10.53 -1.29
N LEU A 80 -15.24 -9.28 -1.40
CA LEU A 80 -14.55 -8.58 -0.33
C LEU A 80 -15.52 -8.27 0.82
N THR A 81 -15.18 -8.68 2.03
CA THR A 81 -16.01 -8.45 3.25
C THR A 81 -15.39 -7.41 4.18
N ASN A 82 -14.06 -7.35 4.22
CA ASN A 82 -13.33 -6.37 5.01
C ASN A 82 -12.04 -5.99 4.29
N LEU A 83 -11.72 -4.70 4.30
CA LEU A 83 -10.41 -4.19 3.95
C LEU A 83 -9.77 -3.65 5.23
N GLY A 84 -8.75 -4.36 5.70
CA GLY A 84 -8.03 -4.02 6.91
C GLY A 84 -6.98 -2.94 6.68
N ARG A 85 -5.82 -3.13 7.32
CA ARG A 85 -4.73 -2.15 7.27
C ARG A 85 -4.13 -2.09 5.86
N ILE A 86 -3.85 -0.86 5.42
CA ILE A 86 -3.07 -0.59 4.21
C ILE A 86 -1.70 -0.10 4.67
N ASN A 87 -0.67 -0.91 4.47
CA ASN A 87 0.70 -0.50 4.74
C ASN A 87 1.33 0.05 3.46
N GLN A 88 1.47 1.36 3.44
CA GLN A 88 1.98 2.11 2.30
C GLN A 88 3.49 1.93 2.08
N SER A 89 4.24 1.66 3.16
CA SER A 89 5.71 1.47 3.08
C SER A 89 6.07 0.07 2.61
N ASP A 90 5.28 -0.94 3.05
CA ASP A 90 5.47 -2.34 2.64
C ASP A 90 4.66 -2.71 1.39
N GLU A 91 3.86 -1.77 0.86
CA GLU A 91 2.97 -1.98 -0.29
C GLU A 91 2.02 -3.19 -0.09
N THR A 92 1.42 -3.28 1.09
CA THR A 92 0.52 -4.39 1.46
C THR A 92 -0.88 -3.95 1.91
N PHE A 93 -1.84 -4.86 1.70
CA PHE A 93 -3.24 -4.72 2.07
C PHE A 93 -3.69 -5.95 2.83
N ASP A 94 -4.29 -5.75 4.00
CA ASP A 94 -5.01 -6.82 4.69
C ASP A 94 -6.41 -6.94 4.10
N VAL A 95 -6.75 -8.11 3.56
CA VAL A 95 -8.05 -8.38 2.94
C VAL A 95 -8.72 -9.58 3.58
N SER A 96 -10.03 -9.45 3.78
CA SER A 96 -10.90 -10.56 4.18
C SER A 96 -12.06 -10.68 3.20
N GLY A 97 -12.36 -11.88 2.75
CA GLY A 97 -13.43 -12.08 1.79
C GLY A 97 -13.79 -13.54 1.58
N TYR A 98 -14.88 -13.74 0.86
CA TYR A 98 -15.29 -15.06 0.40
C TYR A 98 -14.70 -15.34 -0.99
N LEU A 99 -13.97 -16.43 -1.09
CA LEU A 99 -13.63 -17.05 -2.37
C LEU A 99 -14.76 -18.00 -2.75
N SER A 100 -15.43 -17.70 -3.86
CA SER A 100 -16.44 -18.57 -4.44
C SER A 100 -15.90 -19.25 -5.68
N ALA A 101 -16.14 -20.54 -5.82
CA ALA A 101 -15.84 -21.29 -7.04
C ALA A 101 -17.00 -22.23 -7.39
N THR A 102 -17.35 -22.29 -8.67
CA THR A 102 -18.39 -23.18 -9.19
C THR A 102 -17.85 -23.98 -10.37
N TRP A 103 -18.03 -25.29 -10.33
CA TRP A 103 -17.67 -26.18 -11.45
C TRP A 103 -18.68 -27.31 -11.61
N LYS A 104 -18.54 -28.06 -12.70
CA LYS A 104 -19.41 -29.19 -13.01
C LYS A 104 -18.70 -30.51 -12.75
N ASP A 105 -19.25 -31.35 -11.88
CA ASP A 105 -18.83 -32.73 -11.69
C ASP A 105 -20.03 -33.69 -11.76
N ARG A 106 -20.19 -34.33 -12.93
CA ARG A 106 -21.30 -35.27 -13.17
C ARG A 106 -21.27 -36.50 -12.26
N ARG A 107 -20.11 -36.84 -11.67
CA ARG A 107 -19.99 -37.97 -10.74
C ARG A 107 -20.73 -37.71 -9.42
N LEU A 108 -21.03 -36.44 -9.14
CA LEU A 108 -21.75 -36.00 -7.95
C LEU A 108 -23.23 -35.71 -8.21
N ALA A 109 -23.73 -35.96 -9.42
CA ALA A 109 -25.16 -35.82 -9.72
C ALA A 109 -25.99 -36.84 -8.93
N PHE A 110 -27.16 -36.43 -8.44
CA PHE A 110 -28.05 -37.26 -7.64
C PHE A 110 -29.51 -36.94 -7.92
N ASP A 111 -30.40 -37.91 -7.69
CA ASP A 111 -31.85 -37.69 -7.77
C ASP A 111 -32.34 -37.04 -6.46
N PRO A 112 -32.87 -35.81 -6.50
CA PRO A 112 -33.31 -35.11 -5.30
C PRO A 112 -34.52 -35.80 -4.65
N LYS A 113 -35.30 -36.59 -5.40
CA LYS A 113 -36.41 -37.37 -4.83
C LYS A 113 -35.93 -38.57 -4.02
N ALA A 114 -34.81 -39.18 -4.42
CA ALA A 114 -34.23 -40.31 -3.71
C ALA A 114 -33.52 -39.88 -2.41
N ILE A 115 -32.93 -38.68 -2.42
CA ILE A 115 -32.22 -38.11 -1.27
C ILE A 115 -33.17 -37.36 -0.32
N GLY A 116 -34.24 -36.76 -0.85
CA GLY A 116 -35.13 -35.88 -0.09
C GLY A 116 -34.58 -34.46 0.12
N ASP A 117 -33.43 -34.14 -0.48
CA ASP A 117 -32.79 -32.82 -0.42
C ASP A 117 -32.46 -32.33 -1.85
N ARG A 118 -32.41 -31.02 -2.03
CA ARG A 118 -31.98 -30.37 -3.28
C ARG A 118 -30.48 -30.09 -3.30
N GLU A 119 -29.81 -30.13 -2.15
CA GLU A 119 -28.37 -29.92 -2.05
C GLU A 119 -27.72 -31.00 -1.21
N MET A 120 -26.54 -31.43 -1.63
CA MET A 120 -25.72 -32.38 -0.90
C MET A 120 -24.45 -31.71 -0.41
N ARG A 121 -24.18 -31.75 0.89
CA ARG A 121 -22.95 -31.23 1.49
C ARG A 121 -21.84 -32.27 1.46
N TYR A 122 -20.64 -31.82 1.08
CA TYR A 122 -19.45 -32.64 1.03
C TYR A 122 -18.35 -32.07 1.93
N SER A 123 -17.46 -32.94 2.39
CA SER A 123 -16.19 -32.52 2.99
C SER A 123 -15.13 -32.42 1.90
N SER A 124 -14.22 -31.44 2.00
CA SER A 124 -13.07 -31.28 1.10
C SER A 124 -12.25 -32.55 0.98
N GLU A 125 -12.25 -33.45 1.96
CA GLU A 125 -11.53 -34.72 1.90
C GLU A 125 -12.17 -35.75 0.95
N LYS A 126 -13.46 -35.64 0.62
CA LYS A 126 -14.20 -36.67 -0.12
C LYS A 126 -14.25 -36.43 -1.63
N ILE A 127 -14.15 -35.18 -2.05
CA ILE A 127 -14.26 -34.76 -3.45
C ILE A 127 -13.02 -33.98 -3.90
N TRP A 128 -12.92 -33.78 -5.21
CA TRP A 128 -11.90 -32.96 -5.83
C TRP A 128 -12.32 -31.50 -5.76
N GLU A 129 -11.38 -30.63 -5.44
CA GLU A 129 -11.55 -29.19 -5.46
C GLU A 129 -10.40 -28.56 -6.28
N PRO A 130 -10.65 -27.44 -6.97
CA PRO A 130 -9.59 -26.72 -7.67
C PRO A 130 -8.60 -26.14 -6.66
N ALA A 131 -7.29 -26.34 -6.88
CA ALA A 131 -6.23 -25.83 -6.02
C ALA A 131 -6.00 -24.32 -6.24
N LEU A 132 -6.93 -23.49 -5.75
CA LEU A 132 -6.89 -22.04 -5.86
C LEU A 132 -6.03 -21.44 -4.73
N THR A 133 -5.08 -20.58 -5.14
CA THR A 133 -4.12 -19.92 -4.23
C THR A 133 -4.00 -18.44 -4.55
N ILE A 134 -3.89 -17.60 -3.52
CA ILE A 134 -3.54 -16.19 -3.68
C ILE A 134 -2.02 -16.07 -3.81
N VAL A 135 -1.54 -15.73 -5.00
CA VAL A 135 -0.10 -15.74 -5.31
C VAL A 135 0.63 -14.48 -4.91
N ASN A 136 -0.07 -13.34 -4.85
CA ASN A 136 0.50 -12.09 -4.37
C ASN A 136 0.34 -11.93 -2.84
N SER A 137 0.20 -13.04 -2.11
CA SER A 137 0.12 -13.02 -0.65
C SER A 137 1.52 -13.01 -0.04
N GLN A 138 1.80 -12.10 0.91
CA GLN A 138 3.11 -12.01 1.58
C GLN A 138 3.31 -13.17 2.57
N SER A 139 2.23 -13.76 3.06
CA SER A 139 2.21 -14.93 3.94
C SER A 139 1.14 -15.91 3.47
N ALA A 140 1.21 -17.17 3.89
CA ALA A 140 0.16 -18.13 3.58
C ALA A 140 -1.21 -17.60 4.04
N ALA A 141 -2.17 -17.54 3.13
CA ALA A 141 -3.50 -17.06 3.43
C ALA A 141 -4.14 -17.95 4.51
N LYS A 142 -4.76 -17.33 5.52
CA LYS A 142 -5.50 -18.05 6.55
C LYS A 142 -6.85 -18.43 5.97
N LYS A 143 -6.99 -19.73 5.70
CA LYS A 143 -8.22 -20.36 5.22
C LYS A 143 -9.15 -20.67 6.38
N GLY A 144 -10.40 -20.26 6.25
CA GLY A 144 -11.48 -20.52 7.21
C GLY A 144 -12.22 -21.82 6.91
N ALA A 145 -13.46 -21.90 7.40
CA ALA A 145 -14.35 -23.01 7.06
C ALA A 145 -14.67 -22.99 5.55
N VAL A 146 -14.62 -24.17 4.95
CA VAL A 146 -14.99 -24.42 3.55
C VAL A 146 -16.40 -25.01 3.54
N GLU A 147 -17.29 -24.42 2.77
CA GLU A 147 -18.59 -24.99 2.44
C GLU A 147 -18.57 -25.52 1.00
N LEU A 148 -18.92 -26.80 0.86
CA LEU A 148 -18.98 -27.51 -0.41
C LEU A 148 -20.35 -28.14 -0.59
N THR A 149 -21.11 -27.66 -1.56
CA THR A 149 -22.46 -28.19 -1.88
C THR A 149 -22.52 -28.62 -3.34
N ALA A 150 -23.15 -29.77 -3.60
CA ALA A 150 -23.48 -30.19 -4.96
C ALA A 150 -25.00 -30.09 -5.18
N GLN A 151 -25.37 -29.60 -6.36
CA GLN A 151 -26.73 -29.58 -6.87
C GLN A 151 -27.07 -30.91 -7.57
N PRO A 152 -28.36 -31.22 -7.83
CA PRO A 152 -28.78 -32.51 -8.37
C PRO A 152 -28.18 -32.84 -9.73
N ASP A 153 -27.89 -31.80 -10.51
CA ASP A 153 -27.29 -31.92 -11.82
C ASP A 153 -25.76 -32.18 -11.76
N GLY A 154 -25.15 -32.16 -10.57
CA GLY A 154 -23.71 -32.29 -10.35
C GLY A 154 -22.93 -30.97 -10.40
N THR A 155 -23.61 -29.81 -10.35
CA THR A 155 -22.94 -28.52 -10.19
C THR A 155 -22.48 -28.36 -8.74
N VAL A 156 -21.18 -28.12 -8.54
CA VAL A 156 -20.58 -27.96 -7.21
C VAL A 156 -20.32 -26.49 -6.94
N ASN A 157 -20.76 -26.01 -5.78
CA ASN A 157 -20.43 -24.70 -5.25
C ASN A 157 -19.45 -24.86 -4.10
N TYR A 158 -18.40 -24.06 -4.15
CA TYR A 158 -17.37 -23.94 -3.14
C TYR A 158 -17.36 -22.52 -2.61
N LEU A 159 -17.34 -22.39 -1.30
CA LEU A 159 -17.24 -21.13 -0.60
C LEU A 159 -16.20 -21.26 0.52
N GLU A 160 -15.17 -20.42 0.49
CA GLU A 160 -14.12 -20.38 1.51
C GLU A 160 -13.96 -18.95 2.02
N LEU A 161 -13.95 -18.78 3.35
CA LEU A 161 -13.55 -17.52 3.96
C LEU A 161 -12.02 -17.42 3.96
N ILE A 162 -11.49 -16.36 3.37
CA ILE A 162 -10.04 -16.11 3.28
C ILE A 162 -9.69 -14.82 4.01
N ASN A 163 -8.62 -14.88 4.81
CA ASN A 163 -7.92 -13.72 5.34
C ASN A 163 -6.48 -13.73 4.85
N ALA A 164 -6.06 -12.69 4.13
CA ALA A 164 -4.73 -12.62 3.55
C ALA A 164 -4.16 -11.20 3.63
N THR A 165 -2.84 -11.12 3.75
CA THR A 165 -2.09 -9.87 3.53
C THR A 165 -1.46 -9.95 2.15
N VAL A 166 -1.98 -9.15 1.22
CA VAL A 166 -1.58 -9.18 -0.19
C VAL A 166 -0.68 -7.99 -0.53
N SER A 167 0.32 -8.23 -1.36
CA SER A 167 1.19 -7.21 -1.92
C SER A 167 0.58 -6.66 -3.21
N SER A 168 0.63 -5.34 -3.36
CA SER A 168 0.17 -4.65 -4.56
C SER A 168 0.93 -3.35 -4.71
N ASP A 169 1.45 -3.09 -5.90
CA ASP A 169 2.22 -1.88 -6.20
C ASP A 169 1.42 -0.60 -5.89
N LEU A 170 2.05 0.35 -5.20
CA LEU A 170 1.45 1.65 -4.86
C LEU A 170 2.23 2.81 -5.46
N ASP A 171 1.50 3.74 -6.07
CA ASP A 171 2.09 4.99 -6.55
C ASP A 171 1.68 6.15 -5.66
N LEU A 172 2.57 6.50 -4.72
CA LEU A 172 2.36 7.56 -3.76
C LEU A 172 2.96 8.90 -4.20
N ARG A 173 3.42 9.04 -5.46
CA ARG A 173 4.00 10.31 -5.93
C ARG A 173 3.04 11.48 -5.74
N LYS A 174 1.74 11.26 -5.93
CA LYS A 174 0.68 12.26 -5.77
C LYS A 174 0.19 12.43 -4.33
N PHE A 175 0.78 11.73 -3.36
CA PHE A 175 0.34 11.76 -1.96
C PHE A 175 0.23 13.21 -1.43
N PRO A 176 -0.87 13.58 -0.74
CA PRO A 176 -2.00 12.73 -0.31
C PRO A 176 -3.20 12.71 -1.29
N PHE A 177 -3.06 13.22 -2.51
CA PHE A 177 -4.11 13.28 -3.53
C PHE A 177 -4.12 12.05 -4.45
N ASP A 178 -3.56 10.95 -3.97
CA ASP A 178 -3.36 9.72 -4.72
C ASP A 178 -4.62 8.85 -4.80
N SER A 179 -4.62 7.95 -5.77
CA SER A 179 -5.61 6.88 -5.93
C SER A 179 -4.86 5.59 -6.21
N GLN A 180 -5.26 4.51 -5.54
CA GLN A 180 -4.56 3.23 -5.57
C GLN A 180 -5.48 2.14 -6.12
N THR A 181 -4.87 1.09 -6.65
CA THR A 181 -5.59 -0.11 -7.08
C THR A 181 -5.02 -1.31 -6.33
N ALA A 182 -5.76 -1.78 -5.33
CA ALA A 182 -5.39 -2.99 -4.60
C ALA A 182 -5.76 -4.22 -5.43
N LYS A 183 -4.89 -5.22 -5.47
CA LYS A 183 -5.09 -6.43 -6.28
C LYS A 183 -5.09 -7.68 -5.42
N VAL A 184 -6.04 -8.58 -5.66
CA VAL A 184 -6.02 -9.97 -5.18
C VAL A 184 -5.88 -10.87 -6.39
N VAL A 185 -4.78 -11.62 -6.46
CA VAL A 185 -4.44 -12.44 -7.62
C VAL A 185 -4.56 -13.91 -7.24
N LEU A 186 -5.51 -14.60 -7.88
CA LEU A 186 -5.76 -16.02 -7.70
C LEU A 186 -5.22 -16.81 -8.87
N GLU A 187 -4.54 -17.90 -8.57
CA GLU A 187 -4.04 -18.85 -9.55
C GLU A 187 -4.40 -20.28 -9.16
N SER A 188 -4.50 -21.13 -10.17
CA SER A 188 -4.62 -22.57 -10.00
C SER A 188 -3.23 -23.21 -10.10
N LEU A 189 -2.64 -23.61 -8.98
CA LEU A 189 -1.30 -24.24 -8.90
C LEU A 189 -1.30 -25.74 -9.25
N SER A 190 -2.14 -26.18 -10.19
CA SER A 190 -2.19 -27.59 -10.56
C SER A 190 -0.96 -27.98 -11.39
N SER A 191 -0.26 -29.03 -10.97
CA SER A 191 0.94 -29.57 -11.63
C SER A 191 0.66 -30.19 -13.01
N ASP A 192 -0.61 -30.44 -13.33
CA ASP A 192 -1.05 -31.06 -14.58
C ASP A 192 -1.32 -29.98 -15.64
N GLU A 193 -0.54 -30.00 -16.72
CA GLU A 193 -0.50 -28.99 -17.81
C GLU A 193 -1.82 -28.80 -18.56
N ARG A 194 -2.85 -29.55 -18.19
CA ARG A 194 -4.21 -29.44 -18.68
C ARG A 194 -5.12 -29.64 -17.48
N ARG A 195 -5.98 -28.64 -17.19
CA ARG A 195 -7.45 -28.82 -17.00
C ARG A 195 -8.16 -27.85 -16.05
N ILE A 196 -7.64 -26.66 -15.74
CA ILE A 196 -8.46 -25.61 -15.10
C ILE A 196 -8.45 -24.35 -15.95
N VAL A 197 -9.62 -24.01 -16.50
CA VAL A 197 -9.87 -22.73 -17.16
C VAL A 197 -10.74 -21.91 -16.23
N LEU A 198 -10.18 -20.80 -15.72
CA LEU A 198 -10.94 -19.89 -14.87
C LEU A 198 -11.89 -19.06 -15.74
N LYS A 199 -13.09 -18.81 -15.21
CA LYS A 199 -14.03 -17.82 -15.73
C LYS A 199 -14.44 -16.93 -14.56
N THR A 200 -14.78 -15.68 -14.83
CA THR A 200 -15.33 -14.79 -13.79
C THR A 200 -16.83 -14.67 -13.98
N ASP A 201 -17.56 -14.61 -12.86
CA ASP A 201 -18.95 -14.16 -12.85
C ASP A 201 -19.06 -12.89 -12.00
N SER A 202 -19.64 -11.86 -12.60
CA SER A 202 -20.00 -10.60 -11.94
C SER A 202 -20.89 -10.78 -10.71
N LYS A 203 -21.70 -11.85 -10.65
CA LYS A 203 -22.59 -12.14 -9.51
C LYS A 203 -21.86 -12.67 -8.28
N LEU A 204 -20.73 -13.34 -8.48
CA LEU A 204 -19.90 -13.91 -7.42
C LEU A 204 -18.80 -12.96 -6.95
N THR A 205 -18.67 -11.81 -7.62
CA THR A 205 -17.59 -10.85 -7.38
C THR A 205 -18.18 -9.55 -6.88
N GLY A 206 -17.59 -9.00 -5.82
CA GLY A 206 -18.05 -7.71 -5.31
C GLY A 206 -17.34 -7.33 -4.03
N TYR A 207 -17.93 -6.36 -3.33
CA TYR A 207 -17.53 -5.95 -2.00
C TYR A 207 -18.78 -5.68 -1.18
N SER A 208 -18.72 -5.94 0.13
CA SER A 208 -19.80 -5.62 1.04
C SER A 208 -19.96 -4.11 1.20
N THR A 209 -21.20 -3.65 1.22
CA THR A 209 -21.56 -2.25 1.50
C THR A 209 -21.85 -2.03 2.97
N ASP A 210 -21.62 -3.03 3.81
CA ASP A 210 -21.85 -2.94 5.26
C ASP A 210 -20.84 -1.99 5.90
N SER A 211 -21.20 -1.46 7.07
CA SER A 211 -20.35 -0.53 7.83
C SER A 211 -18.98 -1.09 8.20
N PHE A 212 -18.79 -2.42 8.14
CA PHE A 212 -17.51 -3.07 8.41
C PHE A 212 -16.44 -2.81 7.33
N LEU A 213 -16.84 -2.38 6.13
CA LEU A 213 -15.94 -1.98 5.03
C LEU A 213 -15.63 -0.47 5.03
N SER A 214 -16.10 0.27 6.04
CA SER A 214 -15.81 1.69 6.20
C SER A 214 -14.34 1.92 6.52
N LEU A 215 -13.57 2.37 5.52
CA LEU A 215 -12.20 2.83 5.69
C LEU A 215 -12.23 4.31 6.07
N SER A 216 -11.62 4.67 7.20
CA SER A 216 -11.52 6.08 7.63
C SER A 216 -10.65 6.91 6.68
N GLU A 217 -9.57 6.32 6.15
CA GLU A 217 -8.60 7.00 5.29
C GLU A 217 -8.88 6.88 3.78
N TRP A 218 -9.76 5.96 3.36
CA TRP A 218 -9.95 5.61 1.96
C TRP A 218 -11.42 5.54 1.56
N GLN A 219 -11.70 5.94 0.34
CA GLN A 219 -12.99 5.78 -0.30
C GLN A 219 -12.88 4.71 -1.40
N ILE A 220 -13.79 3.74 -1.39
CA ILE A 220 -13.90 2.75 -2.47
C ILE A 220 -14.60 3.41 -3.66
N LEU A 221 -13.94 3.42 -4.81
CA LEU A 221 -14.50 3.95 -6.06
C LEU A 221 -15.22 2.87 -6.88
N GLY A 222 -14.83 1.61 -6.69
CA GLY A 222 -15.39 0.46 -7.39
C GLY A 222 -14.40 -0.68 -7.50
N PHE A 223 -14.79 -1.75 -8.19
CA PHE A 223 -13.96 -2.93 -8.41
C PHE A 223 -14.01 -3.36 -9.88
N LYS A 224 -13.06 -4.22 -10.25
CA LYS A 224 -13.01 -4.89 -11.55
C LYS A 224 -12.48 -6.30 -11.35
N SER A 225 -13.05 -7.29 -12.02
CA SER A 225 -12.45 -8.62 -12.12
C SER A 225 -12.05 -8.93 -13.55
N THR A 226 -10.92 -9.60 -13.70
CA THR A 226 -10.43 -10.07 -15.00
C THR A 226 -9.84 -11.45 -14.88
N VAL A 227 -10.03 -12.28 -15.90
CA VAL A 227 -9.30 -13.53 -16.06
C VAL A 227 -8.35 -13.40 -17.24
N THR A 228 -7.09 -13.80 -17.05
CA THR A 228 -6.06 -13.79 -18.08
C THR A 228 -5.35 -15.14 -18.12
N THR A 229 -4.89 -15.54 -19.29
CA THR A 229 -3.97 -16.69 -19.44
C THR A 229 -2.55 -16.18 -19.34
N GLN A 230 -1.79 -16.69 -18.38
CA GLN A 230 -0.41 -16.33 -18.15
C GLN A 230 0.51 -17.50 -18.55
N LYS A 231 1.70 -17.18 -19.04
CA LYS A 231 2.74 -18.18 -19.34
C LYS A 231 3.78 -18.12 -18.23
N PHE A 232 4.03 -19.27 -17.59
CA PHE A 232 5.15 -19.45 -16.69
C PHE A 232 6.39 -19.80 -17.52
N GLU A 233 7.31 -18.85 -17.66
CA GLU A 233 8.48 -19.01 -18.55
C GLU A 233 9.42 -20.14 -18.12
N LEU A 234 9.57 -20.37 -16.81
CA LEU A 234 10.52 -21.36 -16.28
C LEU A 234 10.13 -22.81 -16.63
N GLU A 235 8.83 -23.10 -16.72
CA GLU A 235 8.32 -24.45 -17.04
C GLU A 235 7.63 -24.51 -18.41
N ASN A 236 7.59 -23.40 -19.16
CA ASN A 236 6.82 -23.25 -20.41
C ASN A 236 5.34 -23.67 -20.29
N LYS A 237 4.75 -23.48 -19.10
CA LYS A 237 3.35 -23.85 -18.79
C LYS A 237 2.44 -22.66 -18.85
N THR A 238 1.21 -22.85 -19.33
CA THR A 238 0.16 -21.83 -19.30
C THR A 238 -0.78 -22.08 -18.14
N TYR A 239 -1.09 -21.07 -17.35
CA TYR A 239 -2.06 -21.14 -16.27
C TYR A 239 -3.11 -20.02 -16.39
N SER A 240 -4.28 -20.26 -15.82
CA SER A 240 -5.34 -19.26 -15.73
C SER A 240 -5.15 -18.44 -14.45
N ARG A 241 -5.14 -17.11 -14.58
CA ARG A 241 -5.03 -16.16 -13.48
C ARG A 241 -6.31 -15.33 -13.39
N TYR A 242 -6.93 -15.33 -12.23
CA TYR A 242 -8.00 -14.40 -11.89
C TYR A 242 -7.42 -13.23 -11.10
N THR A 243 -7.83 -12.01 -11.41
CA THR A 243 -7.40 -10.81 -10.72
C THR A 243 -8.61 -10.00 -10.34
N PHE A 244 -8.76 -9.75 -9.04
CA PHE A 244 -9.72 -8.81 -8.47
C PHE A 244 -8.99 -7.51 -8.16
N GLU A 245 -9.43 -6.42 -8.76
CA GLU A 245 -8.88 -5.08 -8.60
C GLU A 245 -9.90 -4.20 -7.86
N LEU A 246 -9.47 -3.60 -6.75
CA LEU A 246 -10.26 -2.65 -5.98
C LEU A 246 -9.67 -1.25 -6.13
N LYS A 247 -10.45 -0.30 -6.65
CA LYS A 247 -10.05 1.09 -6.82
C LYS A 247 -10.35 1.89 -5.56
N LEU A 248 -9.32 2.52 -5.01
CA LEU A 248 -9.35 3.28 -3.77
C LEU A 248 -8.90 4.72 -4.03
N LYS A 249 -9.56 5.68 -3.38
CA LYS A 249 -9.16 7.10 -3.36
C LYS A 249 -8.88 7.52 -1.93
N ARG A 250 -7.78 8.22 -1.68
CA ARG A 250 -7.45 8.70 -0.34
C ARG A 250 -8.33 9.88 0.07
N ASN A 251 -8.78 9.88 1.32
CA ASN A 251 -9.40 11.03 1.97
C ASN A 251 -8.31 12.02 2.41
N HIS A 252 -8.08 13.05 1.59
CA HIS A 252 -6.97 13.99 1.77
C HIS A 252 -7.20 15.08 2.83
N GLU A 253 -8.41 15.21 3.37
CA GLU A 253 -8.81 16.30 4.29
C GLU A 253 -7.91 16.39 5.52
N PHE A 254 -7.59 15.25 6.13
CA PHE A 254 -6.68 15.19 7.28
C PHE A 254 -5.36 15.89 6.98
N TYR A 255 -4.74 15.60 5.83
CA TYR A 255 -3.45 16.16 5.46
C TYR A 255 -3.54 17.65 5.14
N ILE A 256 -4.63 18.11 4.52
CA ILE A 256 -4.84 19.54 4.24
C ILE A 256 -4.86 20.34 5.55
N PHE A 257 -5.71 19.93 6.50
CA PHE A 257 -5.92 20.68 7.74
C PHE A 257 -4.82 20.48 8.78
N LYS A 258 -4.23 19.27 8.85
CA LYS A 258 -3.23 18.95 9.87
C LYS A 258 -1.80 19.13 9.39
N VAL A 259 -1.53 19.20 8.09
CA VAL A 259 -0.17 19.30 7.53
C VAL A 259 0.03 20.54 6.66
N PHE A 260 -0.74 20.70 5.58
CA PHE A 260 -0.55 21.82 4.64
C PHE A 260 -0.80 23.18 5.29
N ILE A 261 -1.93 23.36 5.96
CA ILE A 261 -2.30 24.64 6.58
C ILE A 261 -1.32 25.05 7.69
N PRO A 262 -0.98 24.20 8.68
CA PRO A 262 -0.01 24.58 9.71
C PRO A 262 1.36 24.96 9.15
N LEU A 263 1.88 24.21 8.17
CA LEU A 263 3.14 24.54 7.51
C LEU A 263 3.07 25.88 6.77
N LEU A 264 1.97 26.13 6.04
CA LEU A 264 1.75 27.40 5.37
C LEU A 264 1.78 28.57 6.36
N LEU A 265 1.11 28.44 7.51
CA LEU A 265 1.10 29.48 8.56
C LEU A 265 2.50 29.73 9.11
N ILE A 266 3.28 28.67 9.38
CA ILE A 266 4.68 28.80 9.83
C ILE A 266 5.53 29.52 8.77
N THR A 267 5.30 29.23 7.48
CA THR A 267 5.96 29.92 6.38
C THR A 267 5.61 31.38 6.29
N LEU A 268 4.33 31.72 6.43
CA LEU A 268 3.89 33.11 6.45
C LEU A 268 4.54 33.89 7.60
N LEU A 269 4.65 33.29 8.79
CA LEU A 269 5.32 33.91 9.94
C LEU A 269 6.81 34.12 9.71
N SER A 270 7.49 33.18 9.04
CA SER A 270 8.94 33.27 8.78
C SER A 270 9.32 34.53 7.99
N TRP A 271 8.59 34.86 6.93
CA TRP A 271 8.86 36.07 6.12
C TRP A 271 8.03 37.30 6.52
N ALA A 272 7.08 37.18 7.45
CA ALA A 272 6.40 38.33 8.04
C ALA A 272 7.41 39.28 8.71
N THR A 273 8.58 38.77 9.07
CA THR A 273 9.73 39.51 9.60
C THR A 273 10.18 40.68 8.72
N PHE A 274 9.90 40.67 7.40
CA PHE A 274 10.18 41.78 6.48
C PHE A 274 9.32 43.03 6.73
N TRP A 275 8.27 42.93 7.54
CA TRP A 275 7.48 44.08 7.99
C TRP A 275 8.03 44.71 9.28
N PHE A 276 8.93 44.04 9.99
CA PHE A 276 9.60 44.66 11.13
C PHE A 276 10.69 45.64 10.69
N ASP A 277 10.97 46.60 11.57
CA ASP A 277 12.08 47.53 11.40
C ASP A 277 13.40 46.77 11.47
N ALA A 278 14.14 46.76 10.37
CA ALA A 278 15.39 46.00 10.24
C ALA A 278 16.55 46.54 11.09
N ASN A 279 16.49 47.79 11.54
CA ASN A 279 17.49 48.38 12.43
C ASN A 279 17.18 48.06 13.90
N ALA A 280 15.94 48.27 14.32
CA ALA A 280 15.57 48.13 15.74
C ALA A 280 15.23 46.69 16.14
N ALA A 281 14.73 45.87 15.20
CA ALA A 281 14.15 44.55 15.51
C ALA A 281 14.96 43.38 14.94
N PHE A 282 16.25 43.54 14.60
CA PHE A 282 17.06 42.45 14.04
C PHE A 282 17.09 41.19 14.92
N SER A 283 17.25 41.36 16.24
CA SER A 283 17.21 40.25 17.19
C SER A 283 15.87 39.49 17.14
N THR A 284 14.76 40.23 17.04
CA THR A 284 13.42 39.66 16.90
C THR A 284 13.24 38.95 15.56
N GLN A 285 13.71 39.52 14.45
CA GLN A 285 13.65 38.90 13.12
C GLN A 285 14.40 37.57 13.10
N MET A 286 15.59 37.53 13.71
CA MET A 286 16.39 36.32 13.81
C MET A 286 15.72 35.28 14.71
N SER A 287 15.20 35.69 15.87
CA SER A 287 14.47 34.80 16.77
C SER A 287 13.26 34.18 16.08
N VAL A 288 12.42 34.96 15.40
CA VAL A 288 11.26 34.44 14.65
C VAL A 288 11.71 33.49 13.52
N GLY A 289 12.74 33.85 12.76
CA GLY A 289 13.26 33.00 11.68
C GLY A 289 13.78 31.64 12.17
N MET A 290 14.58 31.64 13.25
CA MET A 290 15.09 30.43 13.88
C MET A 290 13.96 29.59 14.50
N THR A 291 13.04 30.23 15.23
CA THR A 291 11.90 29.57 15.85
C THR A 291 11.01 28.94 14.80
N SER A 292 10.63 29.64 13.72
CA SER A 292 9.82 29.07 12.63
C SER A 292 10.49 27.84 11.99
N THR A 293 11.80 27.90 11.75
CA THR A 293 12.57 26.77 11.22
C THR A 293 12.52 25.58 12.17
N LEU A 294 12.82 25.81 13.45
CA LEU A 294 12.77 24.77 14.48
C LEU A 294 11.36 24.18 14.61
N THR A 295 10.33 25.03 14.66
CA THR A 295 8.93 24.61 14.72
C THR A 295 8.56 23.74 13.53
N ALA A 296 9.00 24.08 12.31
CA ALA A 296 8.71 23.27 11.14
C ALA A 296 9.44 21.91 11.16
N ILE A 297 10.68 21.87 11.64
CA ILE A 297 11.43 20.61 11.83
C ILE A 297 10.74 19.74 12.89
N THR A 298 10.41 20.31 14.04
CA THR A 298 9.66 19.61 15.10
C THR A 298 8.31 19.13 14.60
N PHE A 299 7.60 19.95 13.83
CA PHE A 299 6.33 19.59 13.23
C PHE A 299 6.48 18.41 12.27
N ASN A 300 7.50 18.43 11.40
CA ASN A 300 7.81 17.32 10.50
C ASN A 300 8.09 16.02 11.27
N PHE A 301 8.89 16.06 12.34
CA PHE A 301 9.11 14.88 13.20
C PHE A 301 7.82 14.41 13.88
N THR A 302 6.93 15.33 14.27
CA THR A 302 5.65 15.00 14.89
C THR A 302 4.74 14.23 13.93
N VAL A 303 4.71 14.63 12.65
CA VAL A 303 3.89 13.95 11.63
C VAL A 303 4.61 12.80 10.93
N ALA A 304 5.92 12.63 11.12
CA ALA A 304 6.73 11.62 10.42
C ALA A 304 6.21 10.18 10.61
N ASN A 305 5.60 9.89 11.76
CA ASN A 305 5.02 8.56 12.01
C ASN A 305 3.70 8.32 11.25
N ALA A 306 3.02 9.38 10.81
CA ALA A 306 1.79 9.32 10.03
C ALA A 306 2.05 9.38 8.51
N LEU A 307 3.31 9.61 8.11
CA LEU A 307 3.72 9.67 6.71
C LEU A 307 4.39 8.35 6.30
N PRO A 308 4.12 7.84 5.08
CA PRO A 308 4.75 6.64 4.58
C PRO A 308 6.24 6.87 4.34
N ARG A 309 7.07 5.86 4.61
CA ARG A 309 8.51 5.92 4.31
C ARG A 309 8.74 5.35 2.92
N LEU A 310 9.12 6.21 1.99
CA LEU A 310 9.26 5.86 0.57
C LEU A 310 10.67 6.15 0.07
N SER A 311 11.09 5.39 -0.93
CA SER A 311 12.39 5.57 -1.60
C SER A 311 12.39 6.71 -2.64
N TYR A 312 11.22 7.27 -2.94
CA TYR A 312 11.01 8.33 -3.93
C TYR A 312 10.29 9.53 -3.30
N LEU A 313 10.45 10.70 -3.92
CA LEU A 313 9.81 11.94 -3.46
C LEU A 313 8.32 11.97 -3.78
N THR A 314 7.52 12.34 -2.79
CA THR A 314 6.09 12.64 -2.97
C THR A 314 5.85 14.14 -3.16
N LEU A 315 4.64 14.49 -3.61
CA LEU A 315 4.17 15.88 -3.68
C LEU A 315 4.27 16.57 -2.31
N LEU A 316 3.87 15.89 -1.24
CA LEU A 316 3.99 16.41 0.12
C LEU A 316 5.46 16.69 0.50
N ASP A 317 6.37 15.77 0.18
CA ASP A 317 7.80 15.96 0.48
C ASP A 317 8.36 17.18 -0.26
N ALA A 318 8.01 17.33 -1.53
CA ALA A 318 8.41 18.48 -2.34
C ALA A 318 7.82 19.80 -1.77
N TYR A 319 6.56 19.79 -1.32
CA TYR A 319 5.93 20.94 -0.67
C TYR A 319 6.68 21.37 0.60
N ILE A 320 6.96 20.40 1.49
CA ILE A 320 7.70 20.63 2.74
C ILE A 320 9.11 21.15 2.44
N PHE A 321 9.77 20.55 1.45
CA PHE A 321 11.11 20.92 1.05
C PHE A 321 11.20 22.38 0.54
N ILE A 322 10.21 22.82 -0.25
CA ILE A 322 10.11 24.23 -0.66
C ILE A 322 9.91 25.14 0.55
N CYS A 323 9.05 24.77 1.50
CA CYS A 323 8.87 25.55 2.73
C CYS A 323 10.21 25.75 3.47
N TYR A 324 11.02 24.70 3.60
CA TYR A 324 12.35 24.81 4.22
C TYR A 324 13.29 25.75 3.47
N ILE A 325 13.36 25.64 2.13
CA ILE A 325 14.15 26.57 1.31
C ILE A 325 13.75 28.02 1.63
N PHE A 326 12.46 28.32 1.68
CA PHE A 326 11.98 29.67 1.97
C PHE A 326 12.31 30.14 3.40
N PHE A 327 12.35 29.25 4.40
CA PHE A 327 12.81 29.62 5.75
C PHE A 327 14.28 30.02 5.75
N PHE A 328 15.13 29.21 5.11
CA PHE A 328 16.55 29.52 4.98
C PHE A 328 16.77 30.83 4.20
N LEU A 329 16.07 31.03 3.08
CA LEU A 329 16.15 32.26 2.30
C LEU A 329 15.68 33.48 3.10
N SER A 330 14.64 33.34 3.94
CA SER A 330 14.15 34.43 4.79
C SER A 330 15.22 34.88 5.79
N ILE A 331 15.89 33.93 6.45
CA ILE A 331 16.98 34.22 7.40
C ILE A 331 18.15 34.91 6.66
N ILE A 332 18.57 34.37 5.52
CA ILE A 332 19.66 34.96 4.72
C ILE A 332 19.31 36.39 4.28
N ALA A 333 18.07 36.62 3.84
CA ALA A 333 17.59 37.94 3.46
C ALA A 333 17.67 38.93 4.64
N ASN A 334 17.20 38.54 5.83
CA ASN A 334 17.26 39.37 7.03
C ASN A 334 18.72 39.70 7.44
N VAL A 335 19.62 38.72 7.40
CA VAL A 335 21.06 38.93 7.66
C VAL A 335 21.67 39.88 6.64
N THR A 336 21.33 39.72 5.36
CA THR A 336 21.84 40.56 4.28
C THR A 336 21.39 42.00 4.44
N VAL A 337 20.10 42.22 4.72
CA VAL A 337 19.53 43.54 5.03
C VAL A 337 20.29 44.20 6.19
N HIS A 338 20.47 43.49 7.31
CA HIS A 338 21.17 44.01 8.48
C HIS A 338 22.64 44.36 8.20
N CYS A 339 23.36 43.50 7.48
CA CYS A 339 24.75 43.76 7.08
C CYS A 339 24.88 44.99 6.17
N LEU A 340 23.94 45.19 5.24
CA LEU A 340 23.93 46.37 4.36
C LEU A 340 23.63 47.66 5.14
N LEU A 341 22.73 47.61 6.13
CA LEU A 341 22.43 48.74 7.02
C LEU A 341 23.64 49.11 7.88
N ASN A 342 24.32 48.11 8.47
CA ASN A 342 25.47 48.34 9.33
C ASN A 342 26.70 48.86 8.57
N ASN A 343 26.88 48.47 7.30
CA ASN A 343 27.98 48.94 6.45
C ASN A 343 27.74 50.34 5.84
N HIS A 344 26.80 51.13 6.39
CA HIS A 344 26.45 52.49 5.93
C HIS A 344 26.12 52.60 4.43
N LYS A 345 25.63 51.54 3.78
CA LYS A 345 25.10 51.66 2.42
C LYS A 345 23.77 52.40 2.44
N ASN A 346 23.49 53.19 1.39
CA ASN A 346 22.34 54.09 1.27
C ASN A 346 21.05 53.47 1.89
N PRO A 347 20.48 54.06 2.97
CA PRO A 347 19.30 53.53 3.64
C PRO A 347 18.08 53.44 2.71
N ASP A 348 18.03 54.30 1.69
CA ASP A 348 17.02 54.26 0.63
C ASP A 348 17.10 52.98 -0.22
N PHE A 349 18.34 52.52 -0.49
CA PHE A 349 18.56 51.27 -1.23
C PHE A 349 18.07 50.06 -0.44
N THR A 350 18.38 50.01 0.87
CA THR A 350 17.97 48.89 1.72
C THR A 350 16.45 48.86 1.95
N SER A 351 15.83 50.03 2.13
CA SER A 351 14.37 50.15 2.25
C SER A 351 13.65 49.67 0.97
N GLY A 352 14.19 50.05 -0.20
CA GLY A 352 13.69 49.55 -1.48
C GLY A 352 13.86 48.03 -1.64
N MET A 353 14.95 47.45 -1.11
CA MET A 353 15.18 46.00 -1.12
C MET A 353 14.18 45.25 -0.24
N ILE A 354 13.91 45.73 0.98
CA ILE A 354 12.89 45.14 1.88
C ILE A 354 11.51 45.20 1.22
N GLN A 355 11.15 46.32 0.59
CA GLN A 355 9.87 46.46 -0.11
C GLN A 355 9.73 45.45 -1.26
N LYS A 356 10.82 45.17 -1.99
CA LYS A 356 10.85 44.12 -3.01
C LYS A 356 10.67 42.73 -2.38
N PHE A 357 11.34 42.41 -1.28
CA PHE A 357 11.22 41.11 -0.62
C PHE A 357 9.80 40.82 -0.13
N ARG A 358 9.07 41.83 0.37
CA ARG A 358 7.67 41.70 0.80
C ARG A 358 6.74 41.12 -0.25
N TRP A 359 6.96 41.45 -1.53
CA TRP A 359 6.16 40.92 -2.64
C TRP A 359 6.82 39.73 -3.34
N MET A 360 8.14 39.76 -3.47
CA MET A 360 8.90 38.73 -4.16
C MET A 360 8.80 37.37 -3.46
N PHE A 361 8.86 37.31 -2.13
CA PHE A 361 8.80 36.04 -1.41
C PHE A 361 7.44 35.35 -1.55
N PRO A 362 6.29 36.00 -1.29
CA PRO A 362 4.99 35.39 -1.52
C PRO A 362 4.76 34.99 -2.98
N LEU A 363 5.12 35.85 -3.95
CA LEU A 363 4.95 35.55 -5.37
C LEU A 363 5.82 34.37 -5.81
N ALA A 364 7.08 34.34 -5.38
CA ALA A 364 7.98 33.23 -5.66
C ALA A 364 7.47 31.94 -5.01
N PHE A 365 6.99 32.00 -3.77
CA PHE A 365 6.46 30.82 -3.09
C PHE A 365 5.24 30.25 -3.82
N ILE A 366 4.27 31.09 -4.17
CA ILE A 366 3.09 30.67 -4.94
C ILE A 366 3.52 30.08 -6.30
N LEU A 367 4.49 30.69 -6.97
CA LEU A 367 5.03 30.19 -8.23
C LEU A 367 5.67 28.81 -8.07
N PHE A 368 6.60 28.65 -7.12
CA PHE A 368 7.31 27.39 -6.91
C PHE A 368 6.36 26.27 -6.45
N GLN A 369 5.42 26.57 -5.55
CA GLN A 369 4.41 25.60 -5.14
C GLN A 369 3.44 25.25 -6.30
N GLY A 370 3.06 26.24 -7.12
CA GLY A 370 2.29 26.00 -8.33
C GLY A 370 3.01 25.10 -9.34
N ILE A 371 4.32 25.29 -9.51
CA ILE A 371 5.15 24.41 -10.35
C ILE A 371 5.17 22.99 -9.78
N VAL A 372 5.36 22.81 -8.48
CA VAL A 372 5.33 21.47 -7.86
C VAL A 372 3.96 20.81 -8.04
N MET A 373 2.88 21.54 -7.77
CA MET A 373 1.53 21.01 -7.96
C MET A 373 1.27 20.59 -9.41
N THR A 374 1.69 21.38 -10.40
CA THR A 374 1.52 21.03 -11.82
C THR A 374 2.41 19.86 -12.25
N VAL A 375 3.65 19.77 -11.75
CA VAL A 375 4.56 18.66 -12.07
C VAL A 375 4.04 17.33 -11.53
N PHE A 376 3.53 17.29 -10.31
CA PHE A 376 3.08 16.05 -9.67
C PHE A 376 1.64 15.66 -10.02
N LEU A 377 0.72 16.62 -10.15
CA LEU A 377 -0.69 16.32 -10.48
C LEU A 377 -0.96 16.24 -11.99
N GLY A 378 -0.15 16.92 -12.80
CA GLY A 378 -0.29 16.96 -14.26
C GLY A 378 0.35 15.78 -15.00
N SER A 379 1.21 14.99 -14.34
CA SER A 379 1.66 13.67 -14.80
C SER A 379 0.65 12.61 -14.41
#